data_AF-A0A410X2A0-F1
#
_entry.id   AF-A0A410X2A0-F1
#
_cell.length_a   1.000
_cell.length_b   1.000
_cell.length_c   1.000
_cell.angle_alpha   90.00
_cell.angle_beta   90.00
_cell.angle_gamma   90.00
#
_symmetry.space_group_name_H-M   'P 1'
#
loop_
_entity.id
_entity.type
_entity.pdbx_description
1 polymer ?
#
loop_
_entity_poly.entity_id
_entity_poly.type
_entity_poly.pdbx_seq_one_letter_code
_entity_poly.pdbx_strand_id
1 'polypeptide(L)'
;MRKIFMPALLLVILCAGYLFWSGTAQYTISPEGYPVPRNAVLKKTIPDSAGTIHVYTAPGIHQTDGLKNSSKRQIEKHGWTYAGDLSAGATYMFKKSDGTLLNVSIYEGEFSICQLQK
;
A
#
# COMPACT_ATOMS: atom_id res chain seq x y z
N MET A 1 49.79 5.13 5.34
CA MET A 1 48.74 6.11 5.01
C MET A 1 47.38 5.41 5.09
N ARG A 2 46.80 5.37 6.30
CA ARG A 2 45.45 4.87 6.57
C ARG A 2 44.57 6.11 6.77
N LYS A 3 43.38 6.18 6.17
CA LYS A 3 42.18 6.96 6.58
C LYS A 3 41.25 7.45 5.45
N ILE A 4 41.43 7.05 4.18
CA ILE A 4 40.50 7.47 3.10
C ILE A 4 39.38 6.42 2.84
N PHE A 5 39.49 5.21 3.38
CA PHE A 5 38.52 4.14 3.13
C PHE A 5 37.23 4.19 3.98
N MET A 6 37.20 5.00 5.04
CA MET A 6 36.09 5.05 6.00
C MET A 6 34.93 5.99 5.62
N PRO A 7 35.15 7.21 5.05
CA PRO A 7 34.04 8.11 4.70
C PRO A 7 33.25 7.65 3.47
N ALA A 8 33.89 6.97 2.51
CA ALA A 8 33.22 6.45 1.32
C ALA A 8 32.23 5.32 1.66
N LEU A 9 32.61 4.41 2.57
CA LEU A 9 31.73 3.35 3.06
C LEU A 9 30.51 3.92 3.80
N LEU A 10 30.72 4.97 4.60
CA LEU A 10 29.64 5.64 5.34
C LEU A 10 28.65 6.34 4.40
N LEU A 11 29.16 6.96 3.32
CA LEU A 11 28.33 7.58 2.28
C LEU A 11 27.50 6.53 1.52
N VAL A 12 28.08 5.37 1.19
CA VAL A 12 27.35 4.26 0.55
C VAL A 12 26.23 3.73 1.46
N ILE A 13 26.48 3.61 2.77
CA ILE A 13 25.46 3.19 3.74
C ILE A 13 24.34 4.23 3.87
N LEU A 14 24.68 5.54 3.90
CA LEU A 14 23.70 6.63 3.95
C LEU A 14 22.86 6.71 2.66
N CYS A 15 23.48 6.55 1.49
CA CYS A 15 22.77 6.50 0.21
C CYS A 15 21.88 5.26 0.09
N ALA A 16 22.35 4.09 0.53
CA ALA A 16 21.55 2.86 0.56
C ALA A 16 20.36 2.98 1.52
N GLY A 17 20.56 3.61 2.70
CA GLY A 17 19.48 3.90 3.64
C GLY A 17 18.47 4.91 3.09
N TYR A 18 18.92 5.95 2.40
CA TYR A 18 18.04 6.94 1.77
C TYR A 18 17.23 6.36 0.61
N LEU A 19 17.84 5.55 -0.26
CA LEU A 19 17.16 4.84 -1.35
C LEU A 19 16.16 3.80 -0.83
N PHE A 20 16.49 3.12 0.27
CA PHE A 20 15.56 2.22 0.95
C PHE A 20 14.36 2.99 1.52
N TRP A 21 14.59 4.20 2.07
CA TRP A 21 13.52 5.04 2.61
C TRP A 21 12.62 5.61 1.49
N SER A 22 13.21 6.16 0.43
CA SER A 22 12.47 6.79 -0.68
C SER A 22 11.73 5.80 -1.58
N GLY A 23 12.14 4.53 -1.59
CA GLY A 23 11.45 3.43 -2.29
C GLY A 23 10.23 2.85 -1.55
N THR A 24 9.96 3.26 -0.30
CA THR A 24 8.79 2.78 0.43
C THR A 24 7.56 3.61 0.13
N ALA A 25 6.51 2.97 -0.39
CA ALA A 25 5.19 3.57 -0.40
C ALA A 25 4.80 3.93 1.05
N GLN A 26 4.63 5.22 1.34
CA GLN A 26 4.16 5.69 2.63
C GLN A 26 2.64 5.53 2.66
N TYR A 27 2.10 5.03 3.77
CA TYR A 27 0.67 4.84 3.99
C TYR A 27 0.21 5.69 5.17
N THR A 28 -1.06 6.11 5.14
CA THR A 28 -1.76 6.78 6.23
C THR A 28 -3.11 6.12 6.45
N ILE A 29 -3.69 6.33 7.63
CA ILE A 29 -5.09 5.97 7.87
C ILE A 29 -5.99 7.07 7.30
N SER A 30 -6.93 6.70 6.43
CA SER A 30 -7.94 7.59 5.89
C SER A 30 -8.99 7.94 6.96
N PRO A 31 -9.83 8.98 6.76
CA PRO A 31 -10.92 9.30 7.68
C PRO A 31 -11.89 8.13 7.94
N GLU A 32 -12.01 7.23 6.97
CA GLU A 32 -12.86 6.02 7.04
C GLU A 32 -12.17 4.86 7.78
N GLY A 33 -10.92 5.03 8.22
CA GLY A 33 -10.19 4.05 9.01
C GLY A 33 -9.36 3.05 8.20
N TYR A 34 -9.11 3.30 6.90
CA TYR A 34 -8.39 2.37 6.04
C TYR A 34 -6.94 2.78 5.76
N PRO A 35 -6.01 1.82 5.63
CA PRO A 35 -4.64 2.11 5.20
C PRO A 35 -4.59 2.43 3.70
N VAL A 36 -4.34 3.69 3.37
CA VAL A 36 -4.23 4.18 1.98
C VAL A 36 -2.86 4.80 1.71
N PRO A 37 -2.39 4.86 0.45
CA PRO A 37 -1.19 5.62 0.11
C PRO A 37 -1.27 7.05 0.64
N ARG A 38 -0.15 7.60 1.13
CA ARG A 38 -0.11 8.91 1.81
C ARG A 38 -0.60 10.08 0.94
N ASN A 39 -0.37 9.99 -0.36
CA ASN A 39 -0.80 10.96 -1.37
C ASN A 39 -2.19 10.65 -1.95
N ALA A 40 -2.89 9.64 -1.43
CA ALA A 40 -4.20 9.27 -1.91
C ALA A 40 -5.27 10.28 -1.46
N VAL A 41 -6.13 10.70 -2.39
CA VAL A 41 -7.24 11.63 -2.12
C VAL A 41 -8.56 10.94 -2.43
N LEU A 42 -9.49 10.95 -1.48
CA LEU A 42 -10.81 10.33 -1.69
C LEU A 42 -11.51 11.01 -2.87
N LYS A 43 -11.85 10.22 -3.89
CA LYS A 43 -12.53 10.66 -5.11
C LYS A 43 -14.04 10.45 -4.99
N LYS A 44 -14.46 9.27 -4.52
CA LYS A 44 -15.87 8.93 -4.34
C LYS A 44 -16.04 7.75 -3.39
N THR A 45 -17.24 7.65 -2.86
CA THR A 45 -17.72 6.52 -2.07
C THR A 45 -18.91 5.91 -2.79
N ILE A 46 -18.87 4.60 -3.03
CA ILE A 46 -19.92 3.85 -3.74
C ILE A 46 -20.48 2.82 -2.76
N PRO A 47 -21.77 2.92 -2.36
CA PRO A 47 -22.42 1.86 -1.62
C PRO A 47 -22.63 0.65 -2.54
N ASP A 48 -22.26 -0.54 -2.06
CA ASP A 48 -22.54 -1.82 -2.71
C ASP A 48 -23.18 -2.78 -1.69
N SER A 49 -23.90 -3.77 -2.22
CA SER A 49 -24.54 -4.86 -1.48
C SER A 49 -23.57 -5.63 -0.58
N ALA A 50 -22.29 -5.74 -0.98
CA ALA A 50 -21.25 -6.42 -0.22
C ALA A 50 -20.53 -5.53 0.81
N GLY A 51 -20.69 -4.20 0.72
CA GLY A 51 -20.00 -3.22 1.55
C GLY A 51 -19.79 -1.89 0.83
N THR A 52 -19.23 -0.92 1.53
CA THR A 52 -18.94 0.39 0.94
C THR A 52 -17.58 0.36 0.25
N ILE A 53 -17.54 0.78 -1.02
CA ILE A 53 -16.30 0.94 -1.80
C ILE A 53 -15.84 2.40 -1.70
N HIS A 54 -14.64 2.62 -1.20
CA HIS A 54 -13.98 3.92 -1.18
C HIS A 54 -12.93 3.97 -2.29
N VAL A 55 -13.08 4.91 -3.22
CA VAL A 55 -12.15 5.09 -4.34
C VAL A 55 -11.31 6.33 -4.10
N TYR A 56 -10.00 6.17 -4.13
CA TYR A 56 -9.02 7.23 -3.95
C TYR A 56 -8.22 7.44 -5.25
N THR A 57 -7.96 8.69 -5.58
CA THR A 57 -6.93 9.03 -6.58
C THR A 57 -5.57 8.85 -5.93
N ALA A 58 -4.73 7.97 -6.47
CA ALA A 58 -3.39 7.66 -5.99
C ALA A 58 -2.39 7.69 -7.17
N PRO A 59 -1.76 8.85 -7.44
CA PRO A 59 -0.82 9.01 -8.55
C PRO A 59 0.36 8.02 -8.48
N GLY A 60 0.77 7.50 -9.64
CA GLY A 60 1.91 6.57 -9.75
C GLY A 60 1.59 5.11 -9.42
N ILE A 61 0.30 4.77 -9.30
CA ILE A 61 -0.19 3.39 -9.24
C ILE A 61 -0.63 2.98 -10.65
N HIS A 62 -0.13 1.86 -11.14
CA HIS A 62 -0.51 1.26 -12.42
C HIS A 62 -0.98 -0.17 -12.20
N GLN A 63 -2.01 -0.60 -12.93
CA GLN A 63 -2.52 -1.97 -12.78
C GLN A 63 -1.47 -3.00 -13.20
N THR A 64 -0.69 -2.68 -14.24
CA THR A 64 0.38 -3.54 -14.79
C THR A 64 1.49 -3.82 -13.79
N ASP A 65 1.74 -2.90 -12.86
CA ASP A 65 2.79 -3.01 -11.85
C ASP A 65 2.37 -3.87 -10.66
N GLY A 66 1.06 -4.09 -10.51
CA GLY A 66 0.49 -4.71 -9.35
C GLY A 66 0.67 -3.90 -8.05
N LEU A 67 0.18 -4.47 -6.95
CA LEU A 67 0.38 -3.88 -5.62
C LEU A 67 1.76 -4.29 -5.12
N LYS A 68 2.68 -3.31 -5.08
CA LYS A 68 4.06 -3.50 -4.63
C LYS A 68 4.13 -4.19 -3.26
N ASN A 69 5.12 -5.06 -3.04
CA ASN A 69 5.32 -5.75 -1.75
C ASN A 69 5.50 -4.77 -0.58
N SER A 70 6.08 -3.60 -0.82
CA SER A 70 6.16 -2.52 0.18
C SER A 70 4.77 -2.06 0.63
N SER A 71 3.83 -1.91 -0.31
CA SER A 71 2.45 -1.53 -0.04
C SER A 71 1.71 -2.62 0.74
N LYS A 72 1.87 -3.89 0.34
CA LYS A 72 1.31 -5.04 1.08
C LYS A 72 1.77 -5.03 2.54
N ARG A 73 3.09 -4.87 2.79
CA ARG A 73 3.66 -4.78 4.14
C ARG A 73 3.14 -3.61 4.96
N GLN A 74 2.86 -2.46 4.35
CA GLN A 74 2.29 -1.32 5.08
C GLN A 74 0.85 -1.61 5.50
N ILE A 75 0.03 -2.19 4.62
CA ILE A 75 -1.33 -2.63 4.98
C ILE A 75 -1.25 -3.67 6.11
N GLU A 76 -0.27 -4.57 6.08
CA GLU A 76 -0.07 -5.57 7.14
C GLU A 76 0.30 -4.95 8.50
N LYS A 77 1.09 -3.88 8.52
CA LYS A 77 1.38 -3.13 9.76
C LYS A 77 0.14 -2.53 10.41
N HIS A 78 -0.96 -2.37 9.66
CA HIS A 78 -2.24 -1.91 10.17
C HIS A 78 -3.17 -3.07 10.60
N GLY A 79 -2.62 -4.25 10.84
CA GLY A 79 -3.33 -5.40 11.41
C GLY A 79 -4.08 -6.26 10.39
N TRP A 80 -3.85 -6.02 9.10
CA TRP A 80 -4.37 -6.86 8.02
C TRP A 80 -3.37 -7.96 7.67
N THR A 81 -3.82 -9.09 7.15
CA THR A 81 -2.94 -10.17 6.65
C THR A 81 -3.27 -10.42 5.20
N TYR A 82 -2.27 -10.42 4.32
CA TYR A 82 -2.50 -10.70 2.91
C TYR A 82 -2.99 -12.14 2.71
N ALA A 83 -4.12 -12.29 2.01
CA ALA A 83 -4.81 -13.56 1.83
C ALA A 83 -4.75 -14.08 0.39
N GLY A 84 -4.29 -13.26 -0.56
CA GLY A 84 -4.09 -13.64 -1.96
C GLY A 84 -4.56 -12.59 -2.96
N ASP A 85 -4.46 -12.94 -4.24
CA ASP A 85 -4.93 -12.12 -5.35
C ASP A 85 -6.30 -12.64 -5.81
N LEU A 86 -7.28 -11.76 -5.93
CA LEU A 86 -8.59 -12.08 -6.51
C LEU A 86 -8.58 -11.87 -8.04
N SER A 87 -7.74 -10.97 -8.51
CA SER A 87 -7.52 -10.70 -9.94
C SER A 87 -6.07 -10.32 -10.16
N ALA A 88 -5.42 -10.96 -11.14
CA ALA A 88 -4.00 -10.79 -11.41
C ALA A 88 -3.66 -9.31 -11.67
N GLY A 89 -2.80 -8.74 -10.81
CA GLY A 89 -2.35 -7.35 -10.93
C GLY A 89 -3.35 -6.31 -10.43
N ALA A 90 -4.65 -6.62 -10.33
CA ALA A 90 -5.69 -5.61 -10.11
C ALA A 90 -6.31 -5.63 -8.71
N THR A 91 -6.58 -6.81 -8.12
CA THR A 91 -7.35 -6.93 -6.88
C THR A 91 -6.71 -7.89 -5.90
N TYR A 92 -6.54 -7.42 -4.66
CA TYR A 92 -5.81 -8.06 -3.58
C TYR A 92 -6.73 -8.21 -2.37
N MET A 93 -6.75 -9.39 -1.77
CA MET A 93 -7.54 -9.66 -0.58
C MET A 93 -6.65 -9.65 0.66
N PHE A 94 -7.14 -8.99 1.70
CA PHE A 94 -6.57 -8.98 3.03
C PHE A 94 -7.62 -9.42 4.06
N LYS A 95 -7.15 -9.97 5.18
CA LYS A 95 -8.00 -10.53 6.23
C LYS A 95 -7.52 -10.11 7.62
N LYS A 96 -8.44 -9.81 8.53
CA LYS A 96 -8.16 -9.67 9.97
C LYS A 96 -8.37 -11.00 10.71
N SER A 97 -7.80 -11.12 11.90
CA SER A 97 -7.95 -12.29 12.78
C SER A 97 -9.40 -12.58 13.15
N ASP A 98 -10.24 -11.55 13.26
CA ASP A 98 -11.68 -11.67 13.49
C ASP A 98 -12.46 -12.21 12.28
N GLY A 99 -11.81 -12.40 11.13
CA GLY A 99 -12.42 -12.89 9.90
C GLY A 99 -12.93 -11.81 8.95
N THR A 100 -12.79 -10.53 9.28
CA THR A 100 -13.12 -9.40 8.39
C THR A 100 -12.25 -9.43 7.14
N LEU A 101 -12.84 -9.21 5.96
CA LEU A 101 -12.15 -9.17 4.68
C LEU A 101 -12.06 -7.75 4.13
N LEU A 102 -10.93 -7.43 3.51
CA LEU A 102 -10.64 -6.16 2.86
C LEU A 102 -10.15 -6.43 1.44
N ASN A 103 -10.91 -5.97 0.47
CA ASN A 103 -10.51 -6.00 -0.92
C ASN A 103 -9.87 -4.65 -1.28
N VAL A 104 -8.63 -4.72 -1.76
CA VAL A 104 -7.87 -3.58 -2.26
C VAL A 104 -7.73 -3.75 -3.75
N SER A 105 -8.14 -2.75 -4.53
CA SER A 105 -7.97 -2.77 -5.99
C SER A 105 -7.17 -1.58 -6.47
N ILE A 106 -6.42 -1.77 -7.55
CA ILE A 106 -5.67 -0.72 -8.22
C ILE A 106 -6.00 -0.67 -9.71
N TYR A 107 -6.16 0.53 -10.24
CA TYR A 107 -6.46 0.76 -11.65
C TYR A 107 -5.96 2.13 -12.07
N GLU A 108 -4.90 2.22 -12.88
CA GLU A 108 -4.39 3.45 -13.51
C GLU A 108 -4.62 4.76 -12.73
N GLY A 109 -3.89 4.91 -11.61
CA GLY A 109 -3.96 6.08 -10.74
C GLY A 109 -5.12 6.05 -9.75
N GLU A 110 -5.92 4.99 -9.70
CA GLU A 110 -6.96 4.76 -8.70
C GLU A 110 -6.56 3.64 -7.75
N PHE A 111 -6.86 3.86 -6.48
CA PHE A 111 -6.70 2.92 -5.39
C PHE A 111 -8.05 2.79 -4.69
N SER A 112 -8.61 1.60 -4.67
CA SER A 112 -9.94 1.34 -4.14
C SER A 112 -9.89 0.38 -2.97
N ILE A 113 -10.69 0.63 -1.94
CA ILE A 113 -10.83 -0.25 -0.78
C ILE A 113 -12.30 -0.58 -0.58
N CYS A 114 -12.59 -1.85 -0.31
CA CYS A 114 -13.90 -2.31 0.13
C CYS A 114 -13.73 -3.29 1.30
N GLN A 115 -14.33 -2.96 2.45
CA GLN A 115 -14.46 -3.93 3.54
C GLN A 115 -15.75 -4.72 3.33
N LEU A 116 -15.64 -6.03 3.19
CA LEU A 116 -16.79 -6.89 3.00
C LEU A 116 -17.52 -7.10 4.33
N GLN A 117 -18.85 -6.91 4.31
CA GLN A 117 -19.70 -7.25 5.44
C GLN A 117 -19.86 -8.78 5.52
N LYS A 118 -19.85 -9.30 6.74
CA LYS A 118 -20.11 -10.73 7.01
C LYS A 118 -21.59 -11.05 6.91
#